data_AF-A0A517NH15-F1
#
_entry.id   AF-A0A517NH15-F1
#
_cell.length_a   1.000
_cell.length_b   1.000
_cell.length_c   1.000
_cell.angle_alpha   90.00
_cell.angle_beta   90.00
_cell.angle_gamma   90.00
#
_symmetry.space_group_name_H-M   'P 1'
#
loop_
_entity.id
_entity.type
_entity.pdbx_description
1 polymer ?
#
loop_
_entity_poly.entity_id
_entity_poly.type
_entity_poly.pdbx_seq_one_letter_code
_entity_poly.pdbx_strand_id
1 'polypeptide(L)'
;MASNTDESSPNPYAAPVPVDAVPEQDWGTGTVIGNAWKIYAEHFRLFGLVALLVWLPIEVVMVLWDDLLLESSGVSGWLLNIIFAFATQWLPEAIALCIARSVIAKEKPTFRNSFRQGVGVWLWLAWTNLIATIVVSLGFILLIVPGIFLSIRFSLCNAVVVDERLKGTVAMRRSFDMTGSHFWPLLGLTALMIAVVAGLSSIDLLISGPIQVHSNWTTSLGWQVTMAVIQDTLMIFPSLCFYFYYHRIKMDEVTLEPLVPAAS
;
A
#
# COMPACT_ATOMS: atom_id res chain seq x y z
N MET A 1 -22.26 -3.14 -62.33
CA MET A 1 -22.72 -4.52 -62.07
C MET A 1 -21.50 -5.43 -62.05
N ALA A 2 -21.03 -5.81 -60.86
CA ALA A 2 -20.07 -6.88 -60.67
C ALA A 2 -20.54 -7.67 -59.45
N SER A 3 -20.91 -8.92 -59.67
CA SER A 3 -21.24 -9.92 -58.66
C SER A 3 -19.97 -10.42 -57.99
N ASN A 4 -20.00 -10.64 -56.68
CA ASN A 4 -19.15 -11.60 -55.96
C ASN A 4 -19.87 -11.92 -54.64
N THR A 5 -20.58 -13.04 -54.56
CA THR A 5 -20.15 -14.40 -54.13
C THR A 5 -20.54 -14.63 -52.68
N ASP A 6 -21.37 -15.65 -52.54
CA ASP A 6 -22.00 -16.18 -51.34
C ASP A 6 -21.02 -16.94 -50.44
N GLU A 7 -21.47 -17.15 -49.20
CA GLU A 7 -21.06 -18.18 -48.22
C GLU A 7 -19.64 -18.16 -47.58
N SER A 8 -19.62 -17.93 -46.27
CA SER A 8 -18.86 -18.80 -45.36
C SER A 8 -19.73 -19.20 -44.17
N SER A 9 -20.50 -20.28 -44.34
CA SER A 9 -21.09 -21.02 -43.22
C SER A 9 -19.96 -21.49 -42.29
N PRO A 10 -20.11 -21.41 -40.95
CA PRO A 10 -19.09 -21.87 -40.02
C PRO A 10 -18.78 -23.34 -40.28
N ASN A 11 -17.51 -23.67 -40.55
CA ASN A 11 -17.07 -25.04 -40.80
C ASN A 11 -17.21 -25.87 -39.51
N PRO A 12 -18.15 -26.85 -39.43
CA PRO A 12 -18.40 -27.62 -38.22
C PRO A 12 -17.29 -28.65 -37.91
N TYR A 13 -16.30 -28.79 -38.79
CA TYR A 13 -15.12 -29.65 -38.60
C TYR A 13 -13.82 -28.86 -38.43
N ALA A 14 -13.89 -27.54 -38.19
CA ALA A 14 -12.72 -26.80 -37.74
C ALA A 14 -12.23 -27.42 -36.42
N ALA A 15 -10.94 -27.73 -36.33
CA ALA A 15 -10.33 -28.10 -35.05
C ALA A 15 -10.73 -27.05 -34.00
N PRO A 16 -10.98 -27.44 -32.73
CA PRO A 16 -11.19 -26.47 -31.68
C PRO A 16 -10.06 -25.47 -31.80
N VAL A 17 -10.38 -24.18 -31.95
CA VAL A 17 -9.37 -23.13 -31.82
C VAL A 17 -8.66 -23.49 -30.52
N PRO A 18 -7.33 -23.73 -30.54
CA PRO A 18 -6.59 -23.89 -29.31
C PRO A 18 -7.09 -22.75 -28.42
N VAL A 19 -7.50 -23.04 -27.19
CA VAL A 19 -7.73 -21.96 -26.23
C VAL A 19 -6.36 -21.33 -26.12
N ASP A 20 -6.09 -20.36 -27.00
CA ASP A 20 -4.78 -19.82 -27.25
C ASP A 20 -4.34 -19.42 -25.87
N ALA A 21 -3.24 -20.06 -25.45
CA ALA A 21 -2.64 -19.86 -24.14
C ALA A 21 -2.76 -18.37 -23.85
N VAL A 22 -3.62 -18.03 -22.87
CA VAL A 22 -3.74 -16.65 -22.38
C VAL A 22 -2.31 -16.19 -22.28
N PRO A 23 -1.89 -15.16 -23.05
CA PRO A 23 -0.48 -14.82 -23.16
C PRO A 23 0.02 -14.78 -21.72
N GLU A 24 1.01 -15.62 -21.41
CA GLU A 24 1.59 -15.69 -20.07
C GLU A 24 2.21 -14.32 -19.87
N GLN A 25 1.40 -13.40 -19.39
CA GLN A 25 1.72 -12.00 -19.40
C GLN A 25 2.74 -11.90 -18.29
N ASP A 26 3.99 -11.65 -18.67
CA ASP A 26 5.11 -11.76 -17.74
C ASP A 26 5.03 -10.63 -16.69
N TRP A 27 4.29 -10.90 -15.63
CA TRP A 27 4.10 -10.02 -14.48
C TRP A 27 5.22 -10.21 -13.46
N GLY A 28 6.46 -10.55 -13.85
CA GLY A 28 7.59 -10.69 -12.93
C GLY A 28 7.68 -9.56 -11.88
N THR A 29 8.30 -9.80 -10.73
CA THR A 29 8.37 -8.81 -9.62
C THR A 29 8.87 -7.43 -10.10
N GLY A 30 9.73 -7.40 -11.12
CA GLY A 30 10.16 -6.17 -11.80
C GLY A 30 9.03 -5.41 -12.50
N THR A 31 8.08 -6.11 -13.13
CA THR A 31 6.87 -5.52 -13.74
C THR A 31 5.96 -4.89 -12.69
N VAL A 32 5.79 -5.53 -11.52
CA VAL A 32 5.01 -4.96 -10.40
C VAL A 32 5.62 -3.65 -9.92
N ILE A 33 6.95 -3.65 -9.70
CA ILE A 33 7.69 -2.46 -9.27
C ILE A 33 7.66 -1.37 -10.34
N GLY A 34 7.84 -1.72 -11.62
CA GLY A 34 7.77 -0.79 -12.75
C GLY A 34 6.40 -0.14 -12.89
N ASN A 35 5.32 -0.91 -12.73
CA ASN A 35 3.95 -0.39 -12.76
C ASN A 35 3.65 0.52 -11.55
N ALA A 36 4.10 0.13 -10.36
CA ALA A 36 4.00 0.96 -9.16
C ALA A 36 4.75 2.28 -9.33
N TRP A 37 5.96 2.23 -9.89
CA TRP A 37 6.78 3.40 -10.17
C TRP A 37 6.12 4.31 -11.21
N LYS A 38 5.56 3.74 -12.27
CA LYS A 38 4.85 4.49 -13.30
C LYS A 38 3.67 5.27 -12.72
N ILE A 39 2.82 4.62 -11.92
CA ILE A 39 1.72 5.33 -11.24
C ILE A 39 2.25 6.42 -10.31
N TYR A 40 3.25 6.09 -9.50
CA TYR A 40 3.86 7.02 -8.56
C TYR A 40 4.41 8.26 -9.27
N ALA A 41 5.15 8.08 -10.36
CA ALA A 41 5.75 9.16 -11.15
C ALA A 41 4.69 9.99 -11.91
N GLU A 42 3.72 9.33 -12.57
CA GLU A 42 2.64 10.01 -13.29
C GLU A 42 1.75 10.84 -12.35
N HIS A 43 1.54 10.36 -11.12
CA HIS A 43 0.66 10.97 -10.14
C HIS A 43 1.43 11.58 -8.95
N PHE A 44 2.72 11.88 -9.13
CA PHE A 44 3.59 12.39 -8.07
C PHE A 44 3.00 13.63 -7.39
N ARG A 45 2.31 14.49 -8.16
CA ARG A 45 1.61 15.67 -7.63
C ARG A 45 0.50 15.31 -6.64
N LEU A 46 -0.27 14.24 -6.87
CA LEU A 46 -1.34 13.84 -5.95
C LEU A 46 -0.76 13.27 -4.66
N PHE A 47 0.29 12.44 -4.74
CA PHE A 47 0.96 11.91 -3.56
C PHE A 47 1.67 13.01 -2.76
N GLY A 48 2.33 13.96 -3.43
CA GLY A 48 2.90 15.15 -2.80
C GLY A 48 1.84 16.05 -2.14
N LEU A 49 0.63 16.16 -2.72
CA LEU A 49 -0.49 16.84 -2.05
C LEU A 49 -0.97 16.12 -0.80
N VAL A 50 -0.92 14.78 -0.75
CA VAL A 50 -1.20 14.02 0.48
C VAL A 50 -0.15 14.34 1.55
N ALA A 51 1.13 14.30 1.20
CA ALA A 51 2.21 14.67 2.12
C ALA A 51 2.09 16.12 2.62
N LEU A 52 1.78 17.05 1.73
CA LEU A 52 1.73 18.48 2.06
C LEU A 52 0.44 18.91 2.78
N LEU A 53 -0.72 18.36 2.41
CA LEU A 53 -2.02 18.81 2.94
C LEU A 53 -2.57 17.95 4.07
N VAL A 54 -2.10 16.72 4.20
CA VAL A 54 -2.57 15.79 5.24
C VAL A 54 -1.46 15.57 6.25
N TRP A 55 -0.29 15.15 5.79
CA TRP A 55 0.78 14.76 6.70
C TRP A 55 1.45 15.97 7.38
N LEU A 56 1.90 16.98 6.61
CA LEU A 56 2.61 18.14 7.16
C LEU A 56 1.82 18.93 8.22
N PRO A 57 0.51 19.22 8.06
CA PRO A 57 -0.23 19.91 9.12
C PRO A 57 -0.33 19.09 10.40
N ILE A 58 -0.43 17.76 10.32
CA ILE A 58 -0.50 16.91 11.50
C ILE A 58 0.86 16.87 12.19
N GLU A 59 1.96 16.76 11.42
CA GLU A 59 3.32 16.79 11.96
C GLU A 59 3.62 18.13 12.66
N VAL A 60 3.31 19.25 12.00
CA VAL A 60 3.51 20.59 12.58
C VAL A 60 2.73 20.72 13.88
N VAL A 61 1.50 20.21 13.93
CA VAL A 61 0.71 20.20 15.17
C VAL A 61 1.38 19.35 16.24
N MET A 62 1.91 18.17 15.92
CA MET A 62 2.63 17.33 16.88
C MET A 62 3.88 17.99 17.43
N VAL A 63 4.71 18.56 16.57
CA VAL A 63 5.94 19.24 16.99
C VAL A 63 5.64 20.44 17.88
N LEU A 64 4.64 21.26 17.49
CA LEU A 64 4.17 22.37 18.32
C LEU A 64 3.49 21.88 19.60
N TRP A 65 2.89 20.68 19.61
CA TRP A 65 2.30 20.08 20.78
C TRP A 65 3.35 19.77 21.84
N ASP A 66 4.45 19.15 21.42
CA ASP A 66 5.57 18.80 22.30
C ASP A 66 6.31 20.03 22.83
N ASP A 67 6.49 21.07 22.01
CA ASP A 67 7.25 22.28 22.38
C ASP A 67 6.42 23.39 23.05
N LEU A 68 5.12 23.52 22.75
CA LEU A 68 4.34 24.75 23.03
C LEU A 68 2.96 24.56 23.67
N LEU A 69 2.24 23.46 23.41
CA LEU A 69 0.76 23.42 23.58
C LEU A 69 0.22 22.43 24.63
N LEU A 70 0.89 22.30 25.79
CA LEU A 70 0.49 21.57 27.02
C LEU A 70 1.26 20.25 27.21
N GLU A 71 2.23 20.27 28.14
CA GLU A 71 2.61 19.08 28.93
C GLU A 71 1.39 18.64 29.75
N SER A 72 0.39 18.11 29.09
CA SER A 72 -0.71 17.41 29.75
C SER A 72 -0.15 16.07 30.20
N SER A 73 0.56 16.08 31.32
CA SER A 73 1.12 14.92 32.03
C SER A 73 0.05 13.93 32.55
N GLY A 74 -1.21 14.16 32.18
CA GLY A 74 -2.35 13.32 32.50
C GLY A 74 -2.77 12.41 31.35
N VAL A 75 -3.70 11.50 31.67
CA VAL A 75 -4.24 10.50 30.75
C VAL A 75 -4.80 11.11 29.46
N SER A 76 -5.39 12.30 29.53
CA SER A 76 -5.95 12.99 28.36
C SER A 76 -4.88 13.36 27.32
N GLY A 77 -3.70 13.80 27.74
CA GLY A 77 -2.59 14.12 26.84
C GLY A 77 -2.06 12.87 26.14
N TRP A 78 -1.88 11.81 26.90
CA TRP A 78 -1.45 10.51 26.37
C TRP A 78 -2.45 9.94 25.35
N LEU A 79 -3.76 10.00 25.62
CA LEU A 79 -4.79 9.55 24.69
C LEU A 79 -4.78 10.35 23.39
N LEU A 80 -4.62 11.68 23.47
CA LEU A 80 -4.52 12.52 22.28
C LEU A 80 -3.27 12.19 21.45
N ASN A 81 -2.11 11.99 22.09
CA ASN A 81 -0.88 11.59 21.41
C ASN A 81 -1.04 10.28 20.65
N ILE A 82 -1.72 9.29 21.23
CA ILE A 82 -2.05 8.04 20.52
C ILE A 82 -2.92 8.31 19.30
N ILE A 83 -3.97 9.12 19.44
CA ILE A 83 -4.88 9.43 18.33
C ILE A 83 -4.11 10.10 17.18
N PHE A 84 -3.28 11.10 17.51
CA PHE A 84 -2.46 11.78 16.52
C PHE A 84 -1.44 10.85 15.88
N ALA A 85 -0.75 9.99 16.64
CA ALA A 85 0.21 9.01 16.11
C ALA A 85 -0.43 8.00 15.16
N PHE A 86 -1.65 7.56 15.47
CA PHE A 86 -2.41 6.70 14.58
C PHE A 86 -2.87 7.44 13.33
N ALA A 87 -3.24 8.71 13.46
CA ALA A 87 -3.65 9.55 12.33
C ALA A 87 -2.46 9.84 11.39
N THR A 88 -1.30 10.24 11.90
CA THR A 88 -0.10 10.50 11.09
C THR A 88 0.32 9.26 10.32
N GLN A 89 0.26 8.08 10.94
CA GLN A 89 0.69 6.84 10.32
C GLN A 89 -0.29 6.34 9.25
N TRP A 90 -1.57 6.20 9.59
CA TRP A 90 -2.51 5.42 8.76
C TRP A 90 -3.41 6.25 7.85
N LEU A 91 -3.63 7.53 8.17
CA LEU A 91 -4.49 8.38 7.34
C LEU A 91 -3.88 8.70 5.96
N PRO A 92 -2.61 9.14 5.85
CA PRO A 92 -1.98 9.39 4.56
C PRO A 92 -1.89 8.12 3.71
N GLU A 93 -1.55 6.98 4.33
CA GLU A 93 -1.48 5.69 3.64
C GLU A 93 -2.85 5.28 3.09
N ALA A 94 -3.92 5.39 3.87
CA ALA A 94 -5.28 5.09 3.42
C ALA A 94 -5.68 5.95 2.20
N ILE A 95 -5.33 7.23 2.21
CA ILE A 95 -5.60 8.15 1.09
C ILE A 95 -4.76 7.77 -0.13
N ALA A 96 -3.48 7.48 0.05
CA ALA A 96 -2.58 7.06 -1.03
C ALA A 96 -3.05 5.77 -1.70
N LEU A 97 -3.48 4.77 -0.93
CA LEU A 97 -4.06 3.54 -1.46
C LEU A 97 -5.40 3.79 -2.17
N CYS A 98 -6.22 4.74 -1.70
CA CYS A 98 -7.43 5.14 -2.44
C CYS A 98 -7.10 5.83 -3.78
N ILE A 99 -6.01 6.60 -3.86
CA ILE A 99 -5.51 7.13 -5.15
C ILE A 99 -5.12 5.96 -6.05
N ALA A 100 -4.29 5.04 -5.57
CA ALA A 100 -3.87 3.86 -6.32
C ALA A 100 -5.06 3.05 -6.85
N ARG A 101 -6.05 2.81 -6.00
CA ARG A 101 -7.31 2.16 -6.36
C ARG A 101 -8.03 2.87 -7.49
N SER A 102 -8.19 4.20 -7.40
CA SER A 102 -8.87 4.97 -8.44
C SER A 102 -8.13 4.93 -9.79
N VAL A 103 -6.80 4.94 -9.78
CA VAL A 103 -5.99 4.84 -11.01
C VAL A 103 -6.13 3.46 -11.65
N ILE A 104 -6.04 2.39 -10.85
CA ILE A 104 -6.21 1.01 -11.36
C ILE A 104 -7.64 0.77 -11.87
N ALA A 105 -8.65 1.32 -11.20
CA ALA A 105 -10.04 1.29 -11.63
C ALA A 105 -10.33 2.14 -12.89
N LYS A 106 -9.32 2.83 -13.45
CA LYS A 106 -9.43 3.77 -14.58
C LYS A 106 -10.38 4.94 -14.30
N GLU A 107 -10.58 5.28 -13.04
CA GLU A 107 -11.30 6.48 -12.62
C GLU A 107 -10.36 7.71 -12.68
N LYS A 108 -10.92 8.92 -12.69
CA LYS A 108 -10.11 10.15 -12.62
C LYS A 108 -9.62 10.36 -11.18
N PRO A 109 -8.32 10.17 -10.88
CA PRO A 109 -7.83 10.29 -9.52
C PRO A 109 -7.90 11.77 -9.10
N THR A 110 -8.66 12.05 -8.04
CA THR A 110 -8.84 13.41 -7.53
C THR A 110 -8.59 13.42 -6.03
N PHE A 111 -7.73 14.34 -5.56
CA PHE A 111 -7.38 14.47 -4.15
C PHE A 111 -8.60 14.48 -3.23
N ARG A 112 -9.63 15.29 -3.55
CA ARG A 112 -10.86 15.39 -2.75
C ARG A 112 -11.60 14.06 -2.61
N ASN A 113 -11.70 13.28 -3.68
CA ASN A 113 -12.40 11.99 -3.65
C ASN A 113 -11.60 10.97 -2.84
N SER A 114 -10.28 10.90 -3.06
CA SER A 114 -9.39 10.00 -2.33
C SER A 114 -9.28 10.37 -0.85
N PHE A 115 -9.26 11.66 -0.51
CA PHE A 115 -9.28 12.14 0.87
C PHE A 115 -10.54 11.67 1.59
N ARG A 116 -11.73 11.90 1.00
CA ARG A 116 -13.01 11.46 1.59
C ARG A 116 -13.06 9.94 1.76
N GLN A 117 -12.59 9.18 0.78
CA GLN A 117 -12.55 7.73 0.87
C GLN A 117 -11.54 7.23 1.90
N GLY A 118 -10.34 7.83 1.93
CA GLY A 118 -9.30 7.50 2.90
C GLY A 118 -9.72 7.78 4.34
N VAL A 119 -10.34 8.94 4.60
CA VAL A 119 -10.93 9.28 5.90
C VAL A 119 -12.08 8.33 6.30
N GLY A 120 -12.75 7.68 5.35
CA GLY A 120 -13.75 6.65 5.66
C GLY A 120 -13.16 5.30 6.08
N VAL A 121 -11.88 5.04 5.79
CA VAL A 121 -11.25 3.71 5.89
C VAL A 121 -10.07 3.69 6.85
N TRP A 122 -9.40 4.82 7.09
CA TRP A 122 -8.16 4.89 7.87
C TRP A 122 -8.29 4.27 9.26
N LEU A 123 -9.41 4.44 9.97
CA LEU A 123 -9.63 3.81 11.27
C LEU A 123 -9.63 2.27 11.17
N TRP A 124 -10.24 1.73 10.11
CA TRP A 124 -10.28 0.29 9.88
C TRP A 124 -8.93 -0.24 9.42
N LEU A 125 -8.19 0.56 8.64
CA LEU A 125 -6.82 0.26 8.27
C LEU A 125 -5.93 0.22 9.51
N ALA A 126 -6.00 1.25 10.35
CA ALA A 126 -5.26 1.36 11.60
C ALA A 126 -5.60 0.21 12.57
N TRP A 127 -6.88 -0.13 12.72
CA TRP A 127 -7.31 -1.24 13.57
C TRP A 127 -6.81 -2.59 13.07
N THR A 128 -6.89 -2.83 11.76
CA THR A 128 -6.42 -4.08 11.15
C THR A 128 -4.91 -4.22 11.31
N ASN A 129 -4.16 -3.13 11.07
CA ASN A 129 -2.72 -3.12 11.26
C ASN A 129 -2.33 -3.28 12.73
N LEU A 130 -3.05 -2.68 13.67
CA LEU A 130 -2.79 -2.88 15.09
C LEU A 130 -2.86 -4.36 15.48
N ILE A 131 -3.91 -5.07 15.04
CA ILE A 131 -4.04 -6.52 15.29
C ILE A 131 -2.92 -7.29 14.58
N ALA A 132 -2.64 -6.96 13.31
CA ALA A 132 -1.59 -7.62 12.54
C ALA A 132 -0.21 -7.45 13.19
N THR A 133 0.14 -6.24 13.62
CA THR A 133 1.38 -5.93 14.34
C THR A 133 1.47 -6.74 15.62
N ILE A 134 0.42 -6.80 16.44
CA ILE A 134 0.42 -7.61 17.68
C ILE A 134 0.69 -9.09 17.36
N VAL A 135 0.00 -9.66 16.37
CA VAL A 135 0.17 -11.07 15.99
C VAL A 135 1.57 -11.34 15.44
N VAL A 136 2.10 -10.46 14.58
CA VAL A 136 3.45 -10.58 14.02
C VAL A 136 4.51 -10.43 15.10
N SER A 137 4.37 -9.45 16.00
CA SER A 137 5.26 -9.26 17.14
C SER A 137 5.26 -10.46 18.08
N LEU A 138 4.10 -11.05 18.39
CA LEU A 138 4.03 -12.31 19.15
C LEU A 138 4.73 -13.45 18.41
N GLY A 139 4.59 -13.51 17.08
CA GLY A 139 5.32 -14.43 16.22
C GLY A 139 6.83 -14.31 16.43
N PHE A 140 7.39 -13.09 16.31
CA PHE A 140 8.81 -12.82 16.51
C PHE A 140 9.30 -13.09 17.94
N ILE A 141 8.49 -12.78 18.96
CA ILE A 141 8.82 -13.07 20.37
C ILE A 141 8.94 -14.58 20.59
N LEU A 142 8.05 -15.37 19.98
CA LEU A 142 8.10 -16.81 20.11
C LEU A 142 9.31 -17.37 19.35
N LEU A 143 9.47 -17.02 18.07
CA LEU A 143 10.57 -17.46 17.19
C LEU A 143 10.69 -16.53 15.94
N ILE A 144 11.89 -16.34 15.40
CA ILE A 144 12.12 -15.50 14.20
C ILE A 144 11.34 -16.00 12.97
N VAL A 145 11.34 -17.31 12.72
CA VAL A 145 10.71 -17.93 11.54
C VAL A 145 9.19 -17.70 11.47
N PRO A 146 8.38 -17.98 12.52
CA PRO A 146 6.94 -17.69 12.48
C PRO A 146 6.64 -16.19 12.41
N GLY A 147 7.50 -15.32 12.97
CA GLY A 147 7.39 -13.87 12.79
C GLY A 147 7.46 -13.46 11.32
N ILE A 148 8.50 -13.92 10.61
CA ILE A 148 8.68 -13.67 9.16
C ILE A 148 7.53 -14.28 8.35
N PHE A 149 7.12 -15.50 8.69
CA PHE A 149 6.00 -16.15 8.02
C PHE A 149 4.71 -15.32 8.13
N LEU A 150 4.35 -14.87 9.33
CA LEU A 150 3.15 -14.05 9.57
C LEU A 150 3.25 -12.68 8.89
N SER A 151 4.42 -12.04 8.88
CA SER A 151 4.59 -10.72 8.24
C SER A 151 4.31 -10.78 6.74
N ILE A 152 4.73 -11.86 6.07
CA ILE A 152 4.47 -12.07 4.64
C ILE A 152 2.99 -12.36 4.41
N ARG A 153 2.39 -13.20 5.27
CA ARG A 153 0.95 -13.55 5.15
C ARG A 153 0.03 -12.35 5.34
N PHE A 154 0.45 -11.33 6.09
CA PHE A 154 -0.32 -10.11 6.34
C PHE A 154 0.15 -8.90 5.51
N SER A 155 1.08 -9.08 4.58
CA SER A 155 1.62 -8.01 3.74
C SER A 155 0.57 -7.34 2.84
N LEU A 156 -0.53 -8.05 2.51
CA LEU A 156 -1.60 -7.55 1.64
C LEU A 156 -2.82 -7.02 2.41
N CYS A 157 -2.78 -7.01 3.75
CA CYS A 157 -3.88 -6.54 4.59
C CYS A 157 -4.33 -5.12 4.21
N ASN A 158 -3.39 -4.21 3.95
CA ASN A 158 -3.71 -2.82 3.63
C ASN A 158 -4.52 -2.69 2.34
N ALA A 159 -4.13 -3.46 1.32
CA ALA A 159 -4.82 -3.49 0.05
C ALA A 159 -6.22 -4.12 0.17
N VAL A 160 -6.35 -5.22 0.94
CA VAL A 160 -7.63 -5.89 1.23
C VAL A 160 -8.60 -4.93 1.93
N VAL A 161 -8.15 -4.21 2.95
CA VAL A 161 -8.99 -3.25 3.69
C VAL A 161 -9.49 -2.13 2.77
N VAL A 162 -8.62 -1.62 1.90
CA VAL A 162 -8.97 -0.50 1.01
C VAL A 162 -9.89 -0.93 -0.13
N ASP A 163 -9.62 -2.08 -0.76
CA ASP A 163 -10.35 -2.51 -1.95
C ASP A 163 -11.63 -3.29 -1.60
N GLU A 164 -11.54 -4.28 -0.71
CA GLU A 164 -12.66 -5.15 -0.31
C GLU A 164 -13.46 -4.61 0.89
N ARG A 165 -13.00 -3.52 1.52
CA ARG A 165 -13.66 -2.91 2.71
C ARG A 165 -13.82 -3.87 3.90
N LEU A 166 -13.01 -4.94 3.94
CA LEU A 166 -12.93 -5.87 5.07
C LEU A 166 -12.19 -5.24 6.24
N LYS A 167 -12.42 -5.75 7.46
CA LYS A 167 -11.95 -5.12 8.71
C LYS A 167 -11.38 -6.15 9.67
N GLY A 168 -10.33 -5.76 10.39
CA GLY A 168 -9.74 -6.54 11.47
C GLY A 168 -9.33 -7.95 11.04
N THR A 169 -9.71 -8.96 11.82
CA THR A 169 -9.32 -10.36 11.59
C THR A 169 -9.84 -10.94 10.27
N VAL A 170 -10.97 -10.43 9.75
CA VAL A 170 -11.52 -10.88 8.46
C VAL A 170 -10.60 -10.46 7.31
N ALA A 171 -10.09 -9.24 7.34
CA ALA A 171 -9.10 -8.77 6.35
C ALA A 171 -7.78 -9.53 6.46
N MET A 172 -7.34 -9.84 7.68
CA MET A 172 -6.14 -10.65 7.91
C MET A 172 -6.27 -12.06 7.36
N ARG A 173 -7.42 -12.71 7.56
CA ARG A 173 -7.69 -14.04 7.01
C ARG A 173 -7.71 -14.02 5.49
N ARG A 174 -8.36 -13.02 4.88
CA ARG A 174 -8.35 -12.84 3.43
C ARG A 174 -6.93 -12.68 2.89
N SER A 175 -6.11 -11.84 3.52
CA SER A 175 -4.68 -11.71 3.17
C SER A 175 -3.95 -13.05 3.33
N PHE A 176 -4.19 -13.78 4.41
CA PHE A 176 -3.56 -15.06 4.68
C PHE A 176 -3.87 -16.12 3.60
N ASP A 177 -5.11 -16.15 3.11
CA ASP A 177 -5.57 -17.07 2.08
C ASP A 177 -4.94 -16.71 0.72
N MET A 178 -4.94 -15.43 0.35
CA MET A 178 -4.37 -14.94 -0.92
C MET A 178 -2.85 -15.14 -1.03
N THR A 179 -2.14 -14.99 0.08
CA THR A 179 -0.67 -15.04 0.12
C THR A 179 -0.11 -16.48 0.15
N GLY A 180 -0.96 -17.50 0.32
CA GLY A 180 -0.54 -18.89 0.49
C GLY A 180 0.23 -19.46 -0.69
N SER A 181 -0.26 -19.23 -1.92
CA SER A 181 0.39 -19.70 -3.16
C SER A 181 1.55 -18.80 -3.63
N HIS A 182 1.64 -17.58 -3.09
CA HIS A 182 2.57 -16.54 -3.53
C HIS A 182 3.64 -16.20 -2.50
N PHE A 183 3.90 -17.09 -1.54
CA PHE A 183 4.77 -16.82 -0.40
C PHE A 183 6.19 -16.41 -0.80
N TRP A 184 6.84 -17.14 -1.71
CA TRP A 184 8.23 -16.89 -2.08
C TRP A 184 8.43 -15.57 -2.86
N PRO A 185 7.62 -15.25 -3.89
CA PRO A 185 7.69 -13.94 -4.51
C PRO A 185 7.39 -12.80 -3.55
N LEU A 186 6.42 -12.96 -2.64
CA LEU A 186 6.09 -11.96 -1.62
C LEU A 186 7.20 -11.77 -0.60
N LEU A 187 7.89 -12.86 -0.21
CA LEU A 187 9.07 -12.79 0.64
C LEU A 187 10.15 -11.92 -0.04
N GLY A 188 10.43 -12.18 -1.32
CA GLY A 188 11.42 -11.41 -2.09
C GLY A 188 11.03 -9.93 -2.24
N LEU A 189 9.75 -9.65 -2.54
CA LEU A 189 9.24 -8.28 -2.61
C LEU A 189 9.34 -7.58 -1.26
N THR A 190 8.95 -8.25 -0.18
CA THR A 190 8.98 -7.70 1.19
C THR A 190 10.42 -7.42 1.61
N ALA A 191 11.35 -8.35 1.40
CA ALA A 191 12.76 -8.15 1.71
C ALA A 191 13.36 -6.98 0.92
N LEU A 192 13.03 -6.86 -0.37
CA LEU A 192 13.47 -5.74 -1.21
C LEU A 192 12.90 -4.41 -0.70
N MET A 193 11.60 -4.34 -0.40
CA MET A 193 10.98 -3.12 0.12
C MET A 193 11.55 -2.73 1.48
N ILE A 194 11.82 -3.69 2.37
CA ILE A 194 12.51 -3.43 3.65
C ILE A 194 13.90 -2.85 3.39
N ALA A 195 14.67 -3.41 2.45
CA ALA A 195 16.00 -2.89 2.12
C ALA A 195 15.94 -1.46 1.56
N VAL A 196 14.96 -1.15 0.72
CA VAL A 196 14.72 0.21 0.21
C VAL A 196 14.39 1.17 1.35
N VAL A 197 13.45 0.81 2.22
CA VAL A 197 13.06 1.63 3.38
C VAL A 197 14.24 1.85 4.32
N ALA A 198 14.96 0.79 4.69
CA ALA A 198 16.13 0.89 5.56
C ALA A 198 17.24 1.75 4.95
N GLY A 199 17.45 1.65 3.64
CA GLY A 199 18.41 2.50 2.91
C GLY A 199 18.01 3.98 2.97
N LEU A 200 16.74 4.31 2.73
CA LEU A 200 16.23 5.67 2.80
C LEU A 200 16.35 6.26 4.21
N SER A 201 15.95 5.51 5.24
CA SER A 201 16.06 5.94 6.64
C SER A 201 17.52 6.10 7.10
N SER A 202 18.44 5.30 6.56
CA SER A 202 19.87 5.44 6.88
C SER A 202 20.47 6.73 6.31
N ILE A 203 20.00 7.16 5.13
CA ILE A 203 20.44 8.42 4.52
C ILE A 203 20.00 9.61 5.38
N ASP A 204 18.76 9.62 5.86
CA ASP A 204 18.28 10.66 6.77
C ASP A 204 19.16 10.76 8.02
N LEU A 205 19.44 9.64 8.70
CA LEU A 205 20.29 9.63 9.90
C LEU A 205 21.69 10.23 9.64
N LEU A 206 22.30 9.93 8.49
CA LEU A 206 23.64 10.41 8.13
C LEU A 206 23.68 11.92 7.86
N ILE A 207 22.62 12.48 7.28
CA ILE A 207 22.57 13.90 6.90
C ILE A 207 22.04 14.75 8.07
N SER A 208 21.01 14.25 8.77
CA SER A 208 20.31 14.96 9.85
C SER A 208 21.16 15.11 11.11
N GLY A 209 21.97 14.11 11.46
CA GLY A 209 22.79 14.12 12.68
C GLY A 209 23.72 15.33 12.80
N PRO A 210 24.61 15.61 11.82
CA PRO A 210 25.53 16.75 11.88
C PRO A 210 24.83 18.12 11.92
N ILE A 211 23.70 18.25 11.22
CA ILE A 211 22.93 19.49 11.12
C ILE A 211 22.25 19.81 12.46
N GLN A 212 21.68 18.80 13.13
CA GLN A 212 20.99 19.00 14.41
C GLN A 212 21.93 19.40 15.56
N VAL A 213 23.20 18.96 15.54
CA VAL A 213 24.17 19.30 16.61
C VAL A 213 24.59 20.77 16.60
N HIS A 214 24.59 21.43 15.43
CA HIS A 214 25.12 22.80 15.26
C HIS A 214 24.06 23.86 14.92
N SER A 215 22.78 23.49 14.80
CA SER A 215 21.73 24.40 14.34
C SER A 215 20.87 24.98 15.46
N ASN A 216 20.32 26.17 15.23
CA ASN A 216 19.29 26.73 16.10
C ASN A 216 17.95 26.02 15.87
N TRP A 217 17.04 26.14 16.84
CA TRP A 217 15.76 25.42 16.83
C TRP A 217 14.98 25.61 15.52
N THR A 218 14.92 26.82 14.96
CA THR A 218 14.21 27.08 13.69
C THR A 218 14.80 26.32 12.50
N THR A 219 16.13 26.21 12.41
CA THR A 219 16.79 25.48 11.32
C THR A 219 16.61 23.98 11.52
N SER A 220 16.64 23.51 12.76
CA SER A 220 16.36 22.10 13.09
C SER A 220 14.92 21.70 12.77
N LEU A 221 13.94 22.59 13.02
CA LEU A 221 12.54 22.36 12.68
C LEU A 221 12.31 22.35 11.17
N GLY A 222 12.82 23.36 10.46
CA GLY A 222 12.70 23.42 8.99
C GLY A 222 13.32 22.19 8.32
N TRP A 223 14.44 21.71 8.85
CA TRP A 223 15.08 20.48 8.40
C TRP A 223 14.24 19.24 8.64
N GLN A 224 13.73 19.04 9.87
CA GLN A 224 12.88 17.90 10.23
C GLN A 224 11.63 17.83 9.35
N VAL A 225 10.92 18.95 9.19
CA VAL A 225 9.74 19.00 8.32
C VAL A 225 10.10 18.68 6.87
N THR A 226 11.24 19.18 6.37
CA THR A 226 11.68 18.91 4.99
C THR A 226 11.99 17.42 4.79
N MET A 227 12.75 16.81 5.70
CA MET A 227 13.14 15.41 5.59
C MET A 227 11.95 14.48 5.72
N ALA A 228 11.04 14.79 6.65
CA ALA A 228 9.87 13.96 6.86
C ALA A 228 8.89 14.02 5.67
N VAL A 229 8.65 15.19 5.06
CA VAL A 229 7.88 15.28 3.80
C VAL A 229 8.50 14.42 2.68
N ILE A 230 9.83 14.45 2.54
CA ILE A 230 10.54 13.63 1.55
C ILE A 230 10.35 12.15 1.87
N GLN A 231 10.60 11.76 3.12
CA GLN A 231 10.52 10.37 3.56
C GLN A 231 9.11 9.80 3.38
N ASP A 232 8.07 10.50 3.84
CA ASP A 232 6.69 10.02 3.76
C ASP A 232 6.16 9.97 2.33
N THR A 233 6.60 10.91 1.48
CA THR A 233 6.30 10.83 0.05
C THR A 233 6.92 9.57 -0.56
N LEU A 234 8.14 9.21 -0.18
CA LEU A 234 8.81 7.98 -0.63
C LEU A 234 8.22 6.70 0.01
N MET A 235 7.74 6.75 1.25
CA MET A 235 7.13 5.60 1.94
C MET A 235 5.81 5.14 1.31
N ILE A 236 5.16 5.98 0.51
CA ILE A 236 3.99 5.58 -0.30
C ILE A 236 4.37 4.51 -1.32
N PHE A 237 5.60 4.53 -1.85
CA PHE A 237 6.02 3.64 -2.94
C PHE A 237 5.97 2.14 -2.55
N PRO A 238 6.54 1.69 -1.42
CA PRO A 238 6.34 0.32 -0.93
C PRO A 238 4.87 -0.10 -0.83
N SER A 239 4.01 0.74 -0.26
CA SER A 239 2.57 0.43 -0.15
C SER A 239 1.91 0.28 -1.53
N LEU A 240 2.33 1.06 -2.53
CA LEU A 240 1.89 0.88 -3.92
C LEU A 240 2.35 -0.47 -4.49
N CYS A 241 3.61 -0.87 -4.26
CA CYS A 241 4.11 -2.17 -4.71
C CYS A 241 3.26 -3.33 -4.15
N PHE A 242 2.94 -3.31 -2.84
CA PHE A 242 2.05 -4.30 -2.24
C PHE A 242 0.62 -4.23 -2.77
N TYR A 243 0.09 -3.03 -3.01
CA TYR A 243 -1.24 -2.86 -3.59
C TYR A 243 -1.35 -3.43 -5.01
N PHE A 244 -0.34 -3.20 -5.84
CA PHE A 244 -0.27 -3.76 -7.18
C PHE A 244 -0.12 -5.28 -7.17
N TYR A 245 0.70 -5.80 -6.25
CA TYR A 245 0.85 -7.24 -6.08
C TYR A 245 -0.47 -7.89 -5.62
N TYR A 246 -1.20 -7.25 -4.71
CA TYR A 246 -2.55 -7.65 -4.32
C TYR A 246 -3.50 -7.70 -5.52
N HIS A 247 -3.54 -6.62 -6.31
CA HIS A 247 -4.41 -6.56 -7.48
C HIS A 247 -4.08 -7.64 -8.51
N ARG A 248 -2.80 -7.99 -8.67
CA ARG A 248 -2.37 -9.13 -9.49
C ARG A 248 -3.00 -10.44 -8.99
N ILE A 249 -2.80 -10.81 -7.72
CA ILE A 249 -3.35 -12.06 -7.17
C ILE A 249 -4.87 -12.09 -7.36
N LYS A 250 -5.54 -10.96 -7.13
CA LYS A 250 -6.99 -10.86 -7.30
C LYS A 250 -7.43 -11.11 -8.74
N MET A 251 -6.69 -10.61 -9.74
CA MET A 251 -6.99 -10.86 -11.15
C MET A 251 -6.74 -12.33 -11.53
N ASP A 252 -5.71 -12.96 -10.95
CA ASP A 252 -5.44 -14.39 -11.14
C ASP A 252 -6.57 -15.24 -10.54
N GLU A 253 -7.12 -14.88 -9.38
CA GLU A 253 -8.29 -15.57 -8.79
C GLU A 253 -9.53 -15.48 -9.70
N VAL A 254 -9.84 -14.29 -10.24
CA VAL A 254 -11.03 -14.06 -11.09
C VAL A 254 -10.93 -14.82 -12.42
N THR A 255 -9.74 -14.98 -12.98
CA THR A 255 -9.55 -15.70 -14.25
C THR A 255 -9.66 -17.22 -14.10
N LEU A 256 -9.47 -17.76 -12.89
CA LEU A 256 -9.58 -19.20 -12.59
C LEU A 256 -11.00 -19.64 -12.23
N GLU A 257 -11.85 -18.73 -11.74
CA GLU A 257 -13.24 -19.01 -11.36
C GLU A 257 -14.17 -19.53 -12.49
N PRO A 258 -14.06 -19.12 -13.79
CA PRO A 258 -14.93 -19.64 -14.85
C PRO A 258 -14.63 -21.08 -15.31
N LEU A 259 -13.58 -21.74 -14.80
CA LEU A 259 -13.15 -23.07 -15.26
C LEU A 259 -13.61 -24.24 -14.37
N VAL A 260 -14.34 -23.97 -13.28
CA VAL A 260 -15.00 -25.04 -12.51
C VAL A 260 -16.38 -25.27 -13.15
N PRO A 261 -16.59 -26.34 -13.94
CA PRO A 261 -17.93 -26.67 -14.40
C PRO A 261 -18.81 -26.83 -13.16
N ALA A 262 -19.97 -26.16 -13.16
CA ALA A 262 -21.00 -26.37 -12.16
C ALA A 262 -21.23 -27.87 -12.05
N ALA A 263 -20.79 -28.46 -10.94
CA ALA A 263 -21.02 -29.86 -10.66
C ALA A 263 -22.54 -30.05 -10.59
N SER A 264 -23.08 -30.63 -11.66
CA SER A 264 -24.44 -31.13 -11.77
C SER A 264 -24.65 -32.34 -10.88
#